data_AF-A0A563CCA5-F1
#
_entry.id   AF-A0A563CCA5-F1
#
_cell.length_a   1.000
_cell.length_b   1.000
_cell.length_c   1.000
_cell.angle_alpha   90.00
_cell.angle_beta   90.00
_cell.angle_gamma   90.00
#
_symmetry.space_group_name_H-M   'P 1'
#
loop_
_entity.id
_entity.type
_entity.pdbx_description
1 polymer ?
#
loop_
_entity_poly.entity_id
_entity_poly.type
_entity_poly.pdbx_seq_one_letter_code
_entity_poly.pdbx_strand_id
1 'polypeptide(L)'
;MITQQNKKGFTIIEVVLVLAIAGLIFLMVFVALPALQRGQRDSQRRSDISRFMSQINSYQTNNGGRVPSADKDAMGKFLNNYMKRSSGEFVDPQSGNNYTVGFSGNPSTSHIIYATQTRCNGEEFTSAGSKKRAVAVRIKLEGSGIYCQDNQ
;
A
#
# COMPACT_ATOMS: atom_id res chain seq x y z
N MET A 1 -38.26 -40.25 46.14
CA MET A 1 -37.12 -40.94 45.50
C MET A 1 -36.22 -39.86 44.91
N ILE A 2 -35.05 -39.60 45.49
CA ILE A 2 -34.13 -38.58 44.99
C ILE A 2 -33.15 -39.28 44.05
N THR A 3 -33.35 -39.12 42.75
CA THR A 3 -32.41 -39.60 41.73
C THR A 3 -31.09 -38.83 41.84
N GLN A 4 -30.04 -39.51 42.31
CA GLN A 4 -28.66 -39.01 42.29
C GLN A 4 -28.23 -38.79 40.84
N GLN A 5 -28.19 -37.54 40.40
CA GLN A 5 -27.62 -37.15 39.11
C GLN A 5 -26.10 -37.27 39.22
N ASN A 6 -25.52 -38.21 38.48
CA ASN A 6 -24.10 -38.50 38.46
C ASN A 6 -23.36 -37.26 37.92
N LYS A 7 -22.77 -36.44 38.81
CA LYS A 7 -22.03 -35.24 38.41
C LYS A 7 -20.72 -35.67 37.74
N LYS A 8 -20.70 -35.70 36.40
CA LYS A 8 -19.45 -35.84 35.65
C LYS A 8 -18.61 -34.59 35.88
N GLY A 9 -17.57 -34.71 36.70
CA GLY A 9 -16.58 -33.66 36.89
C GLY A 9 -15.70 -33.53 35.64
N PHE A 10 -15.45 -32.29 35.21
CA PHE A 10 -14.46 -31.99 34.17
C PHE A 10 -13.07 -32.24 34.75
N THR A 11 -12.25 -33.06 34.10
CA THR A 11 -10.94 -33.45 34.66
C THR A 11 -9.88 -32.38 34.38
N ILE A 12 -8.93 -32.19 35.30
CA ILE A 12 -7.83 -31.24 35.11
C ILE A 12 -7.02 -31.58 33.85
N ILE A 13 -6.83 -32.87 33.58
CA ILE A 13 -6.11 -33.33 32.38
C ILE A 13 -6.82 -32.91 31.08
N GLU A 14 -8.15 -32.92 31.06
CA GLU A 14 -8.96 -32.48 29.92
C GLU A 14 -8.81 -30.96 29.69
N VAL A 15 -8.78 -30.16 30.77
CA VAL A 15 -8.50 -28.72 30.67
C VAL A 15 -7.09 -28.48 30.10
N VAL A 16 -6.08 -29.17 30.64
CA VAL A 16 -4.67 -28.95 30.27
C VAL A 16 -4.42 -29.31 28.81
N LEU A 17 -5.01 -30.40 28.32
CA LEU A 17 -4.87 -30.81 26.92
C LEU A 17 -5.49 -29.78 25.97
N VAL A 18 -6.65 -29.23 26.32
CA VAL A 18 -7.31 -28.18 25.53
C VAL A 18 -6.46 -26.90 25.51
N LEU A 19 -5.92 -26.47 26.64
CA LEU A 19 -5.06 -25.29 26.72
C LEU A 19 -3.75 -25.47 25.94
N ALA A 20 -3.18 -26.68 25.92
CA ALA A 20 -1.98 -26.98 25.16
C ALA A 20 -2.21 -26.84 23.65
N ILE A 21 -3.31 -27.41 23.12
CA ILE A 21 -3.65 -27.30 21.69
C ILE A 21 -4.03 -25.86 21.34
N ALA A 22 -4.82 -25.18 22.18
CA ALA A 22 -5.20 -23.79 21.99
C ALA A 22 -3.96 -22.87 21.95
N GLY A 23 -2.98 -23.08 22.83
CA GLY A 23 -1.72 -22.33 22.85
C GLY A 23 -0.92 -22.48 21.55
N LEU A 24 -0.87 -23.69 20.99
CA LEU A 24 -0.17 -23.96 19.74
C LEU A 24 -0.85 -23.26 18.54
N ILE A 25 -2.18 -23.31 18.49
CA ILE A 25 -2.96 -22.62 17.45
C ILE A 25 -2.78 -21.10 17.56
N PHE A 26 -2.87 -20.54 18.77
CA PHE A 26 -2.68 -19.10 18.98
C PHE A 26 -1.31 -18.61 18.50
N LEU A 27 -0.24 -19.38 18.73
CA LEU A 27 1.10 -19.05 18.21
C LEU A 27 1.12 -18.93 16.68
N MET A 28 0.55 -19.90 15.97
CA MET A 28 0.51 -19.86 14.50
C MET A 28 -0.32 -18.68 13.99
N VAL A 29 -1.47 -18.41 14.61
CA VAL A 29 -2.37 -17.31 14.23
C VAL A 29 -1.70 -15.95 14.42
N PHE A 30 -1.01 -15.73 15.54
CA PHE A 30 -0.34 -14.45 15.80
C PHE A 30 0.86 -14.17 14.88
N VAL A 31 1.51 -15.21 14.36
CA VAL A 31 2.58 -15.04 13.35
C VAL A 31 1.98 -14.78 11.97
N ALA A 32 0.92 -15.50 11.60
CA ALA A 32 0.34 -15.45 10.26
C ALA A 32 -0.46 -14.17 9.98
N LEU A 33 -1.28 -13.70 10.93
CA LEU A 33 -2.18 -12.55 10.70
C LEU A 33 -1.42 -11.24 10.37
N PRO A 34 -0.36 -10.83 11.10
CA PRO A 34 0.37 -9.61 10.75
C PRO A 34 1.08 -9.71 9.39
N ALA A 35 1.55 -10.90 9.02
CA ALA A 35 2.16 -11.14 7.72
C ALA A 35 1.15 -10.98 6.58
N LEU A 36 -0.07 -11.52 6.74
CA LEU A 36 -1.14 -11.39 5.74
C LEU A 36 -1.57 -9.93 5.56
N GLN A 37 -1.71 -9.18 6.65
CA GLN A 37 -2.08 -7.76 6.60
C GLN A 37 -1.05 -6.93 5.82
N ARG A 38 0.25 -7.21 5.97
CA ARG A 38 1.30 -6.55 5.17
C ARG A 38 1.13 -6.81 3.67
N GLY A 39 0.86 -8.06 3.29
CA GLY A 39 0.62 -8.42 1.89
C GLY A 39 -0.57 -7.70 1.28
N GLN A 40 -1.67 -7.56 2.04
CA GLN A 40 -2.85 -6.81 1.60
C GLN A 40 -2.55 -5.32 1.40
N ARG A 41 -1.85 -4.70 2.35
CA ARG A 41 -1.45 -3.28 2.25
C ARG A 41 -0.51 -3.03 1.07
N ASP A 42 0.43 -3.94 0.80
CA ASP A 42 1.31 -3.81 -0.36
C ASP A 42 0.57 -3.97 -1.69
N SER A 43 -0.41 -4.88 -1.76
CA SER A 43 -1.30 -4.99 -2.92
C SER A 43 -2.11 -3.72 -3.13
N GLN A 44 -2.61 -3.12 -2.05
CA GLN A 44 -3.34 -1.85 -2.11
C GLN A 44 -2.46 -0.71 -2.58
N ARG A 45 -1.22 -0.57 -2.05
CA ARG A 45 -0.23 0.41 -2.53
C ARG A 45 0.06 0.28 -4.02
N ARG A 46 0.24 -0.94 -4.52
CA ARG A 46 0.44 -1.18 -5.97
C ARG A 46 -0.77 -0.74 -6.79
N SER A 47 -1.98 -1.04 -6.32
CA SER A 47 -3.22 -0.58 -6.94
C SER A 47 -3.34 0.96 -6.94
N ASP A 48 -2.96 1.60 -5.84
CA ASP A 48 -2.97 3.05 -5.70
C ASP A 48 -1.99 3.74 -6.66
N ILE A 49 -0.79 3.17 -6.84
CA ILE A 49 0.17 3.67 -7.84
C ILE A 49 -0.33 3.43 -9.27
N SER A 50 -0.94 2.27 -9.55
CA SER A 50 -1.57 2.01 -10.85
C SER A 50 -2.69 3.02 -11.15
N ARG A 51 -3.53 3.33 -10.15
CA ARG A 51 -4.55 4.38 -10.24
C ARG A 51 -3.92 5.75 -10.47
N PHE A 52 -2.85 6.08 -9.76
CA PHE A 52 -2.12 7.33 -9.94
C PHE A 52 -1.60 7.49 -11.38
N MET A 53 -1.00 6.44 -11.94
CA MET A 53 -0.52 6.42 -13.33
C MET A 53 -1.67 6.51 -14.35
N SER A 54 -2.79 5.83 -14.09
CA SER A 54 -3.99 5.97 -14.92
C SER A 54 -4.54 7.40 -14.92
N GLN A 55 -4.55 8.06 -13.75
CA GLN A 55 -4.96 9.46 -13.65
C GLN A 55 -3.97 10.42 -14.33
N ILE A 56 -2.68 10.11 -14.35
CA ILE A 56 -1.71 10.86 -15.18
C ILE A 56 -2.10 10.77 -16.65
N ASN A 57 -2.46 9.59 -17.15
CA ASN A 57 -2.88 9.43 -18.55
C ASN A 57 -4.16 10.25 -18.83
N SER A 58 -5.13 10.24 -17.90
CA SER A 58 -6.32 11.12 -17.98
C SER A 58 -5.94 12.60 -18.00
N TYR A 59 -5.00 13.01 -17.16
CA TYR A 59 -4.47 14.37 -17.15
C TYR A 59 -3.81 14.72 -18.49
N GLN A 60 -3.00 13.83 -19.06
CA GLN A 60 -2.39 14.03 -20.37
C GLN A 60 -3.44 14.24 -21.45
N THR A 61 -4.48 13.42 -21.50
CA THR A 61 -5.58 13.57 -22.46
C THR A 61 -6.25 14.94 -22.34
N ASN A 62 -6.49 15.42 -21.11
CA ASN A 62 -7.17 16.69 -20.87
C ASN A 62 -6.26 17.93 -21.04
N ASN A 63 -4.94 17.78 -20.98
CA ASN A 63 -3.97 18.89 -20.97
C ASN A 63 -3.05 18.86 -22.19
N GLY A 64 -3.51 18.37 -23.35
CA GLY A 64 -2.77 18.43 -24.61
C GLY A 64 -1.51 17.55 -24.62
N GLY A 65 -1.56 16.40 -23.93
CA GLY A 65 -0.44 15.47 -23.80
C GLY A 65 0.64 15.93 -22.82
N ARG A 66 0.38 16.97 -22.00
CA ARG A 66 1.30 17.41 -20.94
C ARG A 66 1.11 16.56 -19.69
N VAL A 67 2.19 16.36 -18.95
CA VAL A 67 2.14 15.72 -17.63
C VAL A 67 2.16 16.79 -16.53
N PRO A 68 1.68 16.48 -15.31
CA PRO A 68 1.86 17.36 -14.17
C PRO A 68 3.36 17.66 -13.97
N SER A 69 3.70 18.93 -13.81
CA SER A 69 5.08 19.32 -13.52
C SER A 69 5.53 18.74 -12.17
N ALA A 70 6.83 18.47 -12.03
CA ALA A 70 7.43 17.97 -10.79
C ALA A 70 7.64 19.11 -9.77
N ASP A 71 6.56 19.77 -9.40
CA ASP A 71 6.52 20.84 -8.41
C ASP A 71 5.27 20.72 -7.52
N LYS A 72 5.32 21.35 -6.34
CA LYS A 72 4.29 21.19 -5.31
C LYS A 72 2.92 21.70 -5.76
N ASP A 73 2.86 22.75 -6.55
CA ASP A 73 1.61 23.41 -6.92
C ASP A 73 0.88 22.64 -8.02
N ALA A 74 1.60 22.24 -9.08
CA ALA A 74 1.06 21.42 -10.15
C ALA A 74 0.62 20.05 -9.62
N MET A 75 1.44 19.42 -8.78
CA MET A 75 1.11 18.14 -8.17
C MET A 75 -0.06 18.26 -7.18
N GLY A 76 -0.13 19.34 -6.40
CA GLY A 76 -1.26 19.60 -5.49
C GLY A 76 -2.59 19.69 -6.24
N LYS A 77 -2.62 20.39 -7.38
CA LYS A 77 -3.80 20.47 -8.25
C LYS A 77 -4.17 19.12 -8.85
N PHE A 78 -3.19 18.36 -9.33
CA PHE A 78 -3.41 17.01 -9.84
C PHE A 78 -4.02 16.09 -8.77
N LEU A 79 -3.42 16.04 -7.58
CA LEU A 79 -3.87 15.21 -6.47
C LEU A 79 -5.30 15.54 -6.02
N ASN A 80 -5.66 16.82 -6.01
CA ASN A 80 -7.00 17.23 -5.59
C ASN A 80 -8.05 16.98 -6.68
N ASN A 81 -7.73 17.26 -7.96
CA ASN A 81 -8.71 17.20 -9.04
C ASN A 81 -8.86 15.80 -9.65
N TYR A 82 -7.79 15.01 -9.72
CA TYR A 82 -7.78 13.70 -10.39
C TYR A 82 -7.72 12.53 -9.38
N MET A 83 -6.94 12.68 -8.31
CA MET A 83 -6.85 11.64 -7.27
C MET A 83 -7.87 11.81 -6.13
N LYS A 84 -8.61 12.92 -6.13
CA LYS A 84 -9.59 13.27 -5.08
C LYS A 84 -9.03 13.10 -3.66
N ARG A 85 -7.78 13.49 -3.46
CA ARG A 85 -7.08 13.38 -2.17
C ARG A 85 -7.83 14.10 -1.04
N SER A 86 -8.49 15.21 -1.35
CA SER A 86 -9.27 15.95 -0.33
C SER A 86 -10.51 15.21 0.16
N SER A 87 -11.02 14.21 -0.57
CA SER A 87 -12.14 13.38 -0.14
C SER A 87 -11.69 12.03 0.47
N GLY A 88 -10.40 11.86 0.75
CA GLY A 88 -9.85 10.65 1.37
C GLY A 88 -9.78 9.43 0.45
N GLU A 89 -9.92 9.60 -0.86
CA GLU A 89 -9.86 8.47 -1.81
C GLU A 89 -8.43 7.99 -2.13
N PHE A 90 -7.41 8.70 -1.66
CA PHE A 90 -6.00 8.40 -1.92
C PHE A 90 -5.16 8.47 -0.64
N VAL A 91 -5.32 7.44 0.19
CA VAL A 91 -4.79 7.34 1.56
C VAL A 91 -3.89 6.12 1.72
N ASP A 92 -2.87 6.24 2.55
CA ASP A 92 -2.00 5.13 2.92
C ASP A 92 -2.75 4.13 3.81
N PRO A 93 -2.75 2.84 3.48
CA PRO A 93 -3.55 1.83 4.16
C PRO A 93 -3.04 1.47 5.57
N GLN A 94 -1.85 1.94 5.96
CA GLN A 94 -1.33 1.73 7.31
C GLN A 94 -1.71 2.88 8.25
N SER A 95 -1.53 4.12 7.79
CA SER A 95 -1.74 5.32 8.62
C SER A 95 -3.14 5.93 8.49
N GLY A 96 -3.87 5.62 7.42
CA GLY A 96 -5.16 6.25 7.10
C GLY A 96 -5.04 7.71 6.63
N ASN A 97 -3.82 8.24 6.54
CA ASN A 97 -3.55 9.60 6.08
C ASN A 97 -3.30 9.63 4.57
N ASN A 98 -3.51 10.79 3.96
CA ASN A 98 -3.22 10.99 2.55
C ASN A 98 -1.74 10.72 2.22
N TYR A 99 -1.49 10.11 1.06
CA TYR A 99 -0.13 10.02 0.52
C TYR A 99 0.47 11.41 0.30
N THR A 100 1.76 11.52 0.59
CA THR A 100 2.57 12.68 0.22
C THR A 100 3.33 12.39 -1.05
N VAL A 101 3.47 13.38 -1.93
CA VAL A 101 4.23 13.25 -3.17
C VAL A 101 5.41 14.21 -3.13
N GLY A 102 6.61 13.66 -3.24
CA GLY A 102 7.87 14.38 -3.38
C GLY A 102 8.46 14.23 -4.78
N PHE A 103 9.55 14.96 -5.03
CA PHE A 103 10.22 15.02 -6.34
C PHE A 103 11.70 14.65 -6.28
N SER A 104 12.20 14.34 -5.09
CA SER A 104 13.58 13.96 -4.82
C SER A 104 13.65 13.15 -3.52
N GLY A 105 14.78 12.48 -3.31
CA GLY A 105 14.98 11.62 -2.14
C GLY A 105 14.36 10.24 -2.29
N ASN A 106 14.31 9.51 -1.17
CA ASN A 106 13.89 8.11 -1.14
C ASN A 106 12.40 7.98 -0.81
N PRO A 107 11.68 7.05 -1.47
CA PRO A 107 10.30 6.79 -1.15
C PRO A 107 10.16 6.12 0.23
N SER A 108 8.99 6.31 0.85
CA SER A 108 8.56 5.58 2.04
C SER A 108 7.22 4.90 1.76
N THR A 109 6.63 4.25 2.77
CA THR A 109 5.31 3.61 2.64
C THR A 109 4.17 4.61 2.44
N SER A 110 4.37 5.87 2.85
CA SER A 110 3.41 6.98 2.73
C SER A 110 3.94 8.17 1.89
N HIS A 111 5.17 8.09 1.42
CA HIS A 111 5.83 9.10 0.61
C HIS A 111 6.18 8.55 -0.77
N ILE A 112 5.48 9.05 -1.78
CA ILE A 112 5.64 8.71 -3.17
C ILE A 112 6.63 9.68 -3.80
N ILE A 113 7.58 9.19 -4.58
CA ILE A 113 8.44 10.05 -5.40
C ILE A 113 7.93 10.04 -6.84
N TYR A 114 7.67 11.22 -7.36
CA TYR A 114 7.28 11.46 -8.74
C TYR A 114 8.40 12.18 -9.49
N ALA A 115 8.74 11.72 -10.68
CA ALA A 115 9.71 12.37 -11.54
C ALA A 115 9.21 12.42 -12.99
N THR A 116 9.59 13.50 -13.68
CA THR A 116 9.33 13.69 -15.11
C THR A 116 10.59 13.42 -15.91
N GLN A 117 10.44 13.05 -17.18
CA GLN A 117 11.52 12.64 -18.08
C GLN A 117 12.35 11.46 -17.56
N THR A 118 11.72 10.63 -16.73
CA THR A 118 12.29 9.43 -16.13
C THR A 118 11.45 8.22 -16.44
N ARG A 119 12.09 7.05 -16.44
CA ARG A 119 11.46 5.72 -16.51
C ARG A 119 12.01 4.84 -15.38
N CYS A 120 11.32 3.75 -15.08
CA CYS A 120 11.79 2.76 -14.13
C CYS A 120 12.85 1.86 -14.76
N ASN A 121 13.89 1.54 -14.00
CA ASN A 121 14.82 0.46 -14.29
C ASN A 121 14.93 -0.42 -13.04
N GLY A 122 13.99 -1.36 -12.91
CA GLY A 122 13.75 -2.04 -11.65
C GLY A 122 13.22 -1.05 -10.60
N GLU A 123 13.95 -0.92 -9.49
CA GLU A 123 13.58 -0.09 -8.34
C GLU A 123 14.01 1.38 -8.48
N GLU A 124 14.87 1.68 -9.46
CA GLU A 124 15.49 2.99 -9.61
C GLU A 124 14.92 3.80 -10.77
N PHE A 125 15.05 5.12 -10.65
CA PHE A 125 14.78 6.03 -11.76
C PHE A 125 15.99 6.14 -12.67
N THR A 126 15.74 6.07 -13.97
CA THR A 126 16.72 6.39 -15.00
C THR A 126 16.13 7.40 -15.99
N SER A 127 16.98 8.10 -16.73
CA SER A 127 16.53 9.07 -17.72
C SER A 127 15.73 8.37 -18.84
N ALA A 128 14.61 8.97 -19.22
CA ALA A 128 13.86 8.62 -20.41
C ALA A 128 14.31 9.42 -21.66
N GLY A 129 15.46 10.10 -21.58
CA GLY A 129 15.95 11.02 -22.60
C GLY A 129 15.07 12.26 -22.72
N SER A 130 14.96 12.82 -23.93
CA SER A 130 14.18 14.05 -24.20
C SER A 130 12.66 13.84 -24.27
N LYS A 131 12.15 12.71 -23.76
CA LYS A 131 10.72 12.39 -23.75
C LYS A 131 9.99 13.20 -22.67
N LYS A 132 9.55 14.42 -23.01
CA LYS A 132 8.84 15.34 -22.10
C LYS A 132 7.56 14.80 -21.45
N ARG A 133 7.00 13.71 -22.00
CA ARG A 133 5.79 13.03 -21.50
C ARG A 133 6.09 11.82 -20.64
N ALA A 134 7.35 11.40 -20.59
CA ALA A 134 7.75 10.27 -19.76
C ALA A 134 7.69 10.68 -18.28
N VAL A 135 7.06 9.85 -17.46
CA VAL A 135 7.01 10.05 -16.02
C VAL A 135 7.15 8.71 -15.33
N ALA A 136 7.77 8.74 -14.16
CA ALA A 136 7.90 7.57 -13.31
C ALA A 136 7.50 7.92 -11.88
N VAL A 137 6.92 6.95 -11.21
CA VAL A 137 6.50 7.03 -9.82
C VAL A 137 7.10 5.87 -9.07
N ARG A 138 7.58 6.12 -7.85
CA ARG A 138 8.05 5.06 -6.96
C ARG A 138 7.51 5.20 -5.55
N ILE A 139 7.24 4.06 -4.92
CA ILE A 139 6.81 3.95 -3.52
C ILE A 139 7.52 2.77 -2.86
N LYS A 140 7.76 2.84 -1.55
CA LYS A 140 8.32 1.72 -0.79
C LYS A 140 7.21 0.78 -0.33
N LEU A 141 7.42 -0.52 -0.45
CA LEU A 141 6.53 -1.54 0.10
C LEU A 141 6.97 -1.97 1.50
N GLU A 142 6.05 -2.52 2.30
CA GLU A 142 6.35 -2.98 3.66
C GLU A 142 7.04 -4.35 3.67
N GLY A 143 6.62 -5.25 2.80
CA GLY A 143 7.15 -6.62 2.69
C GLY A 143 8.20 -6.80 1.60
N SER A 144 8.54 -5.75 0.84
CA SER A 144 9.40 -5.82 -0.34
C SER A 144 10.16 -4.50 -0.54
N GLY A 145 10.93 -4.39 -1.62
CA GLY A 145 11.69 -3.20 -1.98
C GLY A 145 10.83 -2.06 -2.51
N ILE A 146 11.37 -1.29 -3.44
CA ILE A 146 10.68 -0.15 -4.04
C ILE A 146 9.87 -0.63 -5.24
N TYR A 147 8.57 -0.30 -5.25
CA TYR A 147 7.75 -0.47 -6.42
C TYR A 147 7.86 0.77 -7.30
N CYS A 148 8.30 0.60 -8.54
CA CYS A 148 8.40 1.64 -9.54
C CYS A 148 7.43 1.34 -10.68
N GLN A 149 6.69 2.35 -11.12
CA GLN A 149 5.84 2.28 -12.31
C GLN A 149 6.02 3.55 -13.14
N ASP A 150 6.18 3.38 -14.44
CA ASP A 150 6.28 4.48 -15.41
C ASP A 150 5.25 4.32 -16.54
N ASN A 151 5.20 5.32 -17.43
CA ASN A 151 4.25 5.37 -18.54
C ASN A 151 4.88 5.10 -19.91
N GLN A 152 6.08 4.50 -19.95
CA GLN A 152 6.80 4.19 -21.18
C GLN A 152 6.65 2.73 -21.61
#